data_AF-A0A1H0IIA4-F1
#
_entry.id   AF-A0A1H0IIA4-F1
#
_cell.length_a   1.000
_cell.length_b   1.000
_cell.length_c   1.000
_cell.angle_alpha   90.00
_cell.angle_beta   90.00
_cell.angle_gamma   90.00
#
_symmetry.space_group_name_H-M   'P 1'
#
loop_
_entity.id
_entity.type
_entity.pdbx_description
1 polymer ?
#
loop_
_entity_poly.entity_id
_entity_poly.type
_entity_poly.pdbx_seq_one_letter_code
_entity_poly.pdbx_strand_id
1 'polypeptide(L)'
;MTRTTRLQELIRLLRHRREPMPGPELAEALGVSLRTLYQEVAVLRAVGIEVVNTPGEGYVLPPEVTLPPPALAEPGAPGKAEGASDETAPAELVFYTNPLSRGGIVHWMLEELGVNYRTVPIAYGAAMKSPEYLAINPLGKVPAIRHGDTVVTESAAICAYLADAFPEAELAPPTAARGDYYRWLFLAAGPLESATALNDLGVVPTPEQAQRLGCGDYWTLVETLAGAVAGRPFIAGDAFSAADVYVGSHIGWGMQFGTLPRRPEFEAYWAGLAERPAQRRCAAFIEQARITG
;
A
#
# COMPACT_ATOMS: atom_id res chain seq x y z
N MET A 1 26.15 -8.89 -4.23
CA MET A 1 24.84 -9.56 -4.38
C MET A 1 23.94 -9.21 -3.21
N THR A 2 22.72 -8.73 -3.44
CA THR A 2 21.75 -8.42 -2.36
C THR A 2 21.20 -9.72 -1.75
N ARG A 3 20.65 -9.67 -0.54
CA ARG A 3 20.11 -10.86 0.14
C ARG A 3 18.97 -11.50 -0.66
N THR A 4 18.07 -10.69 -1.21
CA THR A 4 16.95 -11.14 -2.04
C THR A 4 17.44 -11.91 -3.27
N THR A 5 18.45 -11.39 -3.98
CA THR A 5 19.05 -12.08 -5.14
C THR A 5 19.71 -13.40 -4.72
N ARG A 6 20.35 -13.46 -3.55
CA ARG A 6 20.94 -14.72 -3.04
C ARG A 6 19.88 -15.79 -2.75
N LEU A 7 18.76 -15.40 -2.15
CA LEU A 7 17.65 -16.30 -1.83
C LEU A 7 16.99 -16.85 -3.10
N GLN A 8 16.81 -16.00 -4.12
CA GLN A 8 16.29 -16.40 -5.43
C GLN A 8 17.22 -17.40 -6.14
N GLU A 9 18.53 -17.15 -6.15
CA GLU A 9 19.50 -18.06 -6.76
C GLU A 9 19.64 -19.37 -5.98
N LEU A 10 19.56 -19.34 -4.64
CA LEU A 10 19.53 -20.56 -3.81
C LEU A 10 18.33 -21.46 -4.17
N ILE A 11 17.14 -20.86 -4.32
CA ILE A 11 15.95 -21.58 -4.76
C ILE A 11 16.14 -22.15 -6.17
N ARG A 12 16.70 -21.37 -7.10
CA ARG A 12 16.93 -21.78 -8.49
C ARG A 12 17.87 -22.98 -8.59
N LEU A 13 18.97 -22.97 -7.84
CA LEU A 13 19.96 -24.05 -7.83
C LEU A 13 19.35 -25.37 -7.33
N LEU A 14 18.47 -25.30 -6.32
CA LEU A 14 17.82 -26.49 -5.76
C LEU A 14 16.64 -26.98 -6.59
N ARG A 15 15.91 -26.08 -7.27
CA ARG A 15 14.69 -26.40 -8.05
C ARG A 15 14.90 -27.46 -9.13
N HIS A 16 16.05 -27.46 -9.79
CA HIS A 16 16.29 -28.34 -10.93
C HIS A 16 16.99 -29.65 -10.55
N ARG A 17 17.19 -29.90 -9.25
CA ARG A 17 17.86 -31.11 -8.77
C ARG A 17 16.87 -32.08 -8.16
N ARG A 18 16.99 -33.35 -8.57
CA ARG A 18 16.28 -34.48 -7.97
C ARG A 18 17.07 -35.11 -6.82
N GLU A 19 18.36 -34.81 -6.72
CA GLU A 19 19.27 -35.33 -5.71
C GLU A 19 19.77 -34.18 -4.81
N PRO A 20 19.97 -34.43 -3.49
CA PRO A 20 20.51 -33.44 -2.57
C PRO A 20 21.86 -32.87 -3.03
N MET A 21 22.05 -31.57 -2.87
CA MET A 21 23.34 -30.91 -3.15
C MET A 21 24.12 -30.69 -1.84
N PRO A 22 25.39 -31.16 -1.73
CA PRO A 22 26.22 -30.92 -0.56
C PRO A 22 26.35 -29.42 -0.23
N GLY A 23 26.31 -29.09 1.06
CA GLY A 23 26.39 -27.70 1.53
C GLY A 23 27.61 -26.90 1.02
N PRO A 24 28.83 -27.47 1.00
CA PRO A 24 30.00 -26.79 0.44
C PRO A 24 29.86 -26.48 -1.06
N GLU A 25 29.34 -27.42 -1.86
CA GLU A 25 29.10 -27.24 -3.30
C GLU A 25 28.05 -26.14 -3.54
N LEU A 26 26.99 -26.14 -2.73
CA LEU A 26 25.92 -25.12 -2.82
C LEU A 26 26.40 -23.73 -2.41
N ALA A 27 27.26 -23.64 -1.39
CA ALA A 27 27.86 -22.37 -0.95
C ALA A 27 28.82 -21.81 -2.01
N GLU A 28 29.62 -22.68 -2.63
CA GLU A 28 30.52 -22.33 -3.74
C GLU A 28 29.73 -21.83 -4.97
N ALA A 29 28.67 -22.55 -5.35
CA ALA A 29 27.79 -22.15 -6.45
C ALA A 29 27.12 -20.78 -6.24
N LEU A 30 26.85 -20.42 -4.99
CA LEU A 30 26.29 -19.11 -4.61
C LEU A 30 27.36 -18.02 -4.40
N GLY A 31 28.66 -18.37 -4.42
CA GLY A 31 29.75 -17.47 -4.10
C GLY A 31 29.71 -16.94 -2.66
N VAL A 32 29.24 -17.75 -1.71
CA VAL A 32 29.10 -17.37 -0.28
C VAL A 32 29.77 -18.37 0.66
N SER A 33 29.95 -17.96 1.91
CA SER A 33 30.45 -18.89 2.95
C SER A 33 29.38 -19.92 3.33
N LEU A 34 29.80 -21.10 3.82
CA LEU A 34 28.89 -22.11 4.35
C LEU A 34 28.01 -21.59 5.51
N ARG A 35 28.56 -20.70 6.34
CA ARG A 35 27.80 -20.01 7.39
C ARG A 35 26.70 -19.12 6.81
N THR A 36 26.98 -18.42 5.72
CA THR A 36 25.98 -17.59 5.03
C THR A 36 24.89 -18.45 4.42
N LEU A 37 25.24 -19.58 3.79
CA LEU A 37 24.26 -20.54 3.29
C LEU A 37 23.28 -20.98 4.39
N TYR A 38 23.77 -21.32 5.58
CA TYR A 38 22.92 -21.71 6.71
C TYR A 38 21.95 -20.60 7.12
N GLN A 39 22.41 -19.34 7.12
CA GLN A 39 21.57 -18.18 7.44
C GLN A 39 20.49 -17.96 6.38
N GLU A 40 20.79 -18.13 5.09
CA GLU A 40 19.80 -17.98 4.02
C GLU A 40 18.79 -19.14 4.02
N VAL A 41 19.22 -20.37 4.29
CA VAL A 41 18.30 -21.52 4.48
C VAL A 41 17.36 -21.29 5.65
N ALA A 42 17.86 -20.74 6.78
CA ALA A 42 17.01 -20.39 7.91
C ALA A 42 15.97 -19.31 7.55
N VAL A 43 16.33 -18.36 6.69
CA VAL A 43 15.39 -17.34 6.18
C VAL A 43 14.32 -17.97 5.30
N LEU A 44 14.69 -18.85 4.38
CA LEU A 44 13.75 -19.57 3.52
C LEU A 44 12.74 -20.37 4.36
N ARG A 45 13.21 -21.10 5.38
CA ARG A 45 12.34 -21.82 6.31
C ARG A 45 11.41 -20.90 7.10
N ALA A 46 11.91 -19.74 7.54
CA ALA A 46 11.11 -18.76 8.27
C ALA A 46 10.00 -18.13 7.41
N VAL A 47 10.13 -18.13 6.07
CA VAL A 47 9.09 -17.69 5.12
C VAL A 47 8.28 -18.85 4.54
N GLY A 48 8.34 -20.04 5.15
CA GLY A 48 7.54 -21.21 4.78
C GLY A 48 8.09 -22.04 3.62
N ILE A 49 9.33 -21.78 3.18
CA ILE A 49 9.99 -22.59 2.15
C ILE A 49 10.77 -23.69 2.84
N GLU A 50 10.23 -24.90 2.77
CA GLU A 50 10.86 -26.06 3.37
C GLU A 50 12.08 -26.48 2.54
N VAL A 51 13.26 -26.03 2.95
CA VAL A 51 14.52 -26.56 2.43
C VAL A 51 14.97 -27.68 3.37
N VAL A 52 14.93 -28.92 2.91
CA VAL A 52 15.34 -30.08 3.71
C VAL A 52 16.86 -30.19 3.69
N ASN A 53 17.45 -30.45 4.85
CA ASN A 53 18.87 -30.73 4.99
C ASN A 53 19.04 -32.11 5.60
N THR A 54 19.60 -33.04 4.84
CA THR A 54 19.91 -34.38 5.34
C THR A 54 21.42 -34.44 5.63
N PRO A 55 21.85 -34.66 6.89
CA PRO A 55 23.26 -34.78 7.24
C PRO A 55 23.95 -35.86 6.40
N GLY A 56 25.03 -35.50 5.71
CA GLY A 56 25.77 -36.40 4.82
C GLY A 56 25.28 -36.46 3.37
N GLU A 57 24.09 -35.94 3.06
CA GLU A 57 23.53 -35.95 1.70
C GLU A 57 23.38 -34.52 1.13
N GLY A 58 23.01 -33.53 1.94
CA GLY A 58 22.96 -32.12 1.53
C GLY A 58 21.57 -31.50 1.55
N TYR A 59 21.34 -30.49 0.70
CA TYR A 59 20.13 -29.71 0.64
C TYR A 59 19.25 -30.10 -0.55
N VAL A 60 17.95 -30.25 -0.31
CA VAL A 60 16.94 -30.50 -1.35
C VAL A 60 15.70 -29.67 -1.09
N LEU A 61 14.99 -29.35 -2.16
CA LEU A 61 13.67 -28.72 -2.09
C LEU A 61 12.61 -29.81 -2.37
N PRO A 62 11.69 -30.10 -1.43
CA PRO A 62 10.66 -31.11 -1.63
C PRO A 62 9.80 -30.82 -2.87
N PRO A 63 9.33 -31.86 -3.58
CA PRO A 63 8.53 -31.69 -4.78
C PRO A 63 7.19 -30.98 -4.54
N GLU A 64 6.68 -30.97 -3.30
CA GLU A 64 5.43 -30.27 -2.93
C GLU A 64 5.60 -28.76 -2.71
N VAL A 65 6.81 -28.21 -2.77
CA VAL A 65 7.02 -26.77 -2.57
C VAL A 65 6.63 -25.98 -3.83
N THR A 66 5.49 -25.29 -3.77
CA THR A 66 5.05 -24.36 -4.83
C THR A 66 5.99 -23.15 -4.88
N LEU A 67 6.69 -22.97 -6.01
CA LEU A 67 7.64 -21.86 -6.21
C LEU A 67 7.35 -21.03 -7.47
N PRO A 68 7.50 -19.69 -7.43
CA PRO A 68 7.95 -18.93 -6.26
C PRO A 68 6.87 -18.97 -5.16
N PRO A 69 7.26 -18.94 -3.87
CA PRO A 69 6.31 -18.72 -2.81
C PRO A 69 5.68 -17.34 -3.02
N PRO A 70 4.43 -17.10 -2.59
CA PRO A 70 3.73 -15.83 -2.78
C PRO A 70 4.55 -14.61 -2.31
N ALA A 71 5.44 -14.79 -1.34
CA ALA A 71 6.36 -13.77 -0.82
C ALA A 71 7.48 -13.34 -1.80
N LEU A 72 7.71 -14.06 -2.90
CA LEU A 72 8.76 -13.78 -3.90
C LEU A 72 8.25 -13.66 -5.35
N ALA A 73 6.93 -13.75 -5.58
CA ALA A 73 6.34 -13.58 -6.91
C ALA A 73 5.90 -12.11 -7.11
N GLU A 74 6.24 -11.50 -8.24
CA GLU A 74 5.68 -10.20 -8.62
C GLU A 74 4.16 -10.29 -8.90
N PRO A 75 3.38 -9.22 -8.69
CA PRO A 75 1.93 -9.28 -8.78
C PRO A 75 1.46 -9.30 -10.24
N GLY A 76 0.87 -10.42 -10.67
CA GLY A 76 0.00 -10.48 -11.84
C GLY A 76 0.10 -11.76 -12.70
N ALA A 77 -0.78 -12.73 -12.44
CA ALA A 77 -1.58 -13.49 -13.43
C ALA A 77 -2.23 -14.74 -12.77
N PRO A 78 -3.50 -15.09 -13.07
CA PRO A 78 -4.27 -16.09 -12.34
C PRO A 78 -4.04 -17.51 -12.87
N GLY A 79 -3.81 -18.46 -11.96
CA GLY A 79 -4.00 -19.89 -12.22
C GLY A 79 -5.40 -20.30 -11.75
N LYS A 80 -6.29 -20.63 -12.68
CA LYS A 80 -7.59 -21.22 -12.37
C LYS A 80 -7.38 -22.56 -11.64
N ALA A 81 -8.02 -22.72 -10.49
CA ALA A 81 -8.37 -24.02 -9.94
C ALA A 81 -9.88 -24.05 -9.73
N GLU A 82 -10.53 -24.97 -10.43
CA GLU A 82 -11.95 -25.28 -10.31
C GLU A 82 -12.24 -25.87 -8.93
N GLY A 83 -13.30 -25.37 -8.31
CA GLY A 83 -13.86 -25.88 -7.06
C GLY A 83 -15.07 -25.04 -6.72
N ALA A 84 -16.26 -25.56 -7.01
CA ALA A 84 -17.53 -24.89 -6.76
C ALA A 84 -17.67 -24.51 -5.27
N SER A 85 -17.87 -23.22 -5.00
CA SER A 85 -18.36 -22.74 -3.72
C SER A 85 -19.27 -21.53 -3.92
N ASP A 86 -20.57 -21.81 -3.81
CA ASP A 86 -21.62 -20.95 -3.25
C ASP A 86 -21.63 -19.47 -3.69
N GLU A 87 -22.21 -19.20 -4.86
CA GLU A 87 -22.68 -17.86 -5.23
C GLU A 87 -23.81 -17.43 -4.28
N THR A 88 -23.55 -16.53 -3.32
CA THR A 88 -24.42 -15.37 -2.97
C THR A 88 -24.05 -14.60 -1.68
N ALA A 89 -22.95 -14.92 -0.98
CA ALA A 89 -22.47 -14.03 0.08
C ALA A 89 -21.56 -12.93 -0.50
N PRO A 90 -21.79 -11.63 -0.22
CA PRO A 90 -20.86 -10.57 -0.61
C PRO A 90 -19.49 -10.84 0.03
N ALA A 91 -18.41 -10.67 -0.74
CA ALA A 91 -17.06 -10.94 -0.28
C ALA A 91 -16.71 -10.09 0.96
N GLU A 92 -16.13 -10.72 1.99
CA GLU A 92 -15.78 -10.02 3.23
C GLU A 92 -14.77 -8.90 2.93
N LEU A 93 -15.06 -7.68 3.39
CA LEU A 93 -14.16 -6.54 3.36
C LEU A 93 -13.56 -6.29 4.75
N VAL A 94 -12.25 -6.48 4.89
CA VAL A 94 -11.50 -6.27 6.13
C VAL A 94 -10.60 -5.05 5.97
N PHE A 95 -10.65 -4.13 6.93
CA PHE A 95 -9.88 -2.90 6.94
C PHE A 95 -8.87 -2.90 8.09
N TYR A 96 -7.58 -2.97 7.77
CA TYR A 96 -6.49 -2.95 8.73
C TYR A 96 -5.98 -1.53 8.93
N THR A 97 -6.09 -1.00 10.14
CA THR A 97 -5.84 0.43 10.38
C THR A 97 -5.35 0.75 11.78
N ASN A 98 -4.83 1.96 11.94
CA ASN A 98 -4.73 2.61 13.24
C ASN A 98 -5.55 3.93 13.18
N PRO A 99 -6.41 4.23 14.16
CA PRO A 99 -7.25 5.44 14.13
C PRO A 99 -6.45 6.75 14.00
N LEU A 100 -5.21 6.78 14.52
CA LEU A 100 -4.33 7.95 14.49
C LEU A 100 -3.28 7.83 13.36
N SER A 101 -3.67 7.29 12.21
CA SER A 101 -2.80 7.12 11.04
C SER A 101 -3.48 7.62 9.76
N ARG A 102 -2.75 7.61 8.64
CA ARG A 102 -3.28 7.82 7.29
C ARG A 102 -4.42 6.85 6.89
N GLY A 103 -4.72 5.86 7.72
CA GLY A 103 -5.93 5.07 7.60
C GLY A 103 -7.24 5.86 7.66
N GLY A 104 -7.25 7.07 8.23
CA GLY A 104 -8.43 7.96 8.19
C GLY A 104 -8.94 8.24 6.77
N ILE A 105 -8.05 8.25 5.76
CA ILE A 105 -8.42 8.44 4.36
C ILE A 105 -9.26 7.26 3.84
N VAL A 106 -8.79 6.03 4.09
CA VAL A 106 -9.49 4.81 3.69
C VAL A 106 -10.78 4.63 4.50
N HIS A 107 -10.78 5.02 5.78
CA HIS A 107 -12.00 5.02 6.58
C HIS A 107 -13.05 5.96 5.99
N TRP A 108 -12.69 7.18 5.60
CA TRP A 108 -13.62 8.08 4.91
C TRP A 108 -14.11 7.48 3.57
N MET A 109 -13.23 6.86 2.78
CA MET A 109 -13.63 6.15 1.55
C MET A 109 -14.70 5.07 1.84
N LEU A 110 -14.48 4.24 2.86
CA LEU A 110 -15.43 3.18 3.27
C LEU A 110 -16.77 3.76 3.74
N GLU A 111 -16.75 4.89 4.43
CA GLU A 111 -17.97 5.60 4.85
C GLU A 111 -18.75 6.21 3.68
N GLU A 112 -18.07 6.66 2.61
CA GLU A 112 -18.72 7.14 1.38
C GLU A 112 -19.34 5.98 0.59
N LEU A 113 -18.72 4.79 0.62
CA LEU A 113 -19.30 3.59 -0.01
C LEU A 113 -20.57 3.12 0.69
N GLY A 114 -20.69 3.30 2.01
CA GLY A 114 -21.85 2.84 2.78
C GLY A 114 -21.99 1.31 2.85
N VAL A 115 -20.89 0.58 2.64
CA VAL A 115 -20.84 -0.89 2.66
C VAL A 115 -20.44 -1.41 4.04
N ASN A 116 -20.76 -2.68 4.31
CA ASN A 116 -20.30 -3.34 5.53
C ASN A 116 -18.82 -3.72 5.41
N TYR A 117 -18.03 -3.42 6.44
CA TYR A 117 -16.63 -3.81 6.55
C TYR A 117 -16.26 -4.14 7.99
N ARG A 118 -15.24 -4.97 8.18
CA ARG A 118 -14.69 -5.31 9.50
C ARG A 118 -13.37 -4.57 9.72
N THR A 119 -13.31 -3.74 10.76
CA THR A 119 -12.07 -3.05 11.14
C THR A 119 -11.19 -3.94 12.01
N VAL A 120 -9.91 -4.04 11.69
CA VAL A 120 -8.87 -4.69 12.49
C VAL A 120 -7.86 -3.61 12.94
N PRO A 121 -7.86 -3.22 14.21
CA PRO A 121 -6.90 -2.25 14.72
C PRO A 121 -5.50 -2.85 14.79
N ILE A 122 -4.52 -2.15 14.24
CA ILE A 122 -3.09 -2.49 14.30
C ILE A 122 -2.38 -1.41 15.11
N ALA A 123 -1.84 -1.77 16.27
CA ALA A 123 -1.07 -0.86 17.11
C ALA A 123 0.25 -0.45 16.45
N TYR A 124 0.72 0.77 16.71
CA TYR A 124 2.04 1.20 16.27
C TYR A 124 3.17 0.35 16.86
N GLY A 125 4.30 0.27 16.17
CA GLY A 125 5.48 -0.46 16.63
C GLY A 125 5.44 -1.95 16.27
N ALA A 126 5.63 -2.83 17.26
CA ALA A 126 5.87 -4.25 17.03
C ALA A 126 4.73 -4.96 16.29
N ALA A 127 3.46 -4.60 16.54
CA ALA A 127 2.31 -5.22 15.89
C ALA A 127 2.30 -4.97 14.37
N MET A 128 2.69 -3.77 13.89
CA MET A 128 2.86 -3.50 12.45
C MET A 128 4.01 -4.27 11.81
N LYS A 129 4.87 -4.90 12.62
CA LYS A 129 6.03 -5.68 12.18
C LYS A 129 5.87 -7.17 12.50
N SER A 130 4.69 -7.59 12.95
CA SER A 130 4.43 -8.99 13.21
C SER A 130 4.45 -9.78 11.89
N PRO A 131 4.92 -11.04 11.88
CA PRO A 131 4.88 -11.88 10.69
C PRO A 131 3.50 -11.94 10.04
N GLU A 132 2.44 -11.97 10.86
CA GLU A 132 1.05 -12.02 10.40
C GLU A 132 0.65 -10.75 9.65
N TYR A 133 1.01 -9.56 10.16
CA TYR A 133 0.68 -8.31 9.47
C TYR A 133 1.60 -8.04 8.26
N LEU A 134 2.88 -8.46 8.34
CA LEU A 134 3.80 -8.35 7.21
C LEU A 134 3.41 -9.24 6.02
N ALA A 135 2.68 -10.34 6.27
CA ALA A 135 2.05 -11.12 5.21
C ALA A 135 0.94 -10.36 4.48
N ILE A 136 0.36 -9.32 5.09
CA ILE A 136 -0.65 -8.44 4.48
C ILE A 136 0.02 -7.23 3.83
N ASN A 137 0.85 -6.51 4.58
CA ASN A 137 1.62 -5.38 4.07
C ASN A 137 3.11 -5.54 4.42
N PRO A 138 3.97 -5.92 3.46
CA PRO A 138 5.41 -6.06 3.68
C PRO A 138 6.13 -4.79 4.13
N LEU A 139 5.59 -3.59 3.84
CA LEU A 139 6.13 -2.33 4.38
C LEU A 139 5.85 -2.17 5.88
N GLY A 140 4.94 -2.99 6.44
CA GLY A 140 4.49 -2.92 7.82
C GLY A 140 3.95 -1.53 8.15
N LYS A 141 3.04 -1.06 7.31
CA LYS A 141 2.35 0.23 7.40
C LYS A 141 0.85 0.02 7.22
N VAL A 142 0.07 0.84 7.91
CA VAL A 142 -1.38 0.99 7.67
C VAL A 142 -1.63 2.22 6.78
N PRO A 143 -2.74 2.27 6.04
CA PRO A 143 -3.81 1.25 5.95
C PRO A 143 -3.50 0.10 4.98
N ALA A 144 -4.27 -0.99 5.13
CA ALA A 144 -4.41 -2.06 4.14
C ALA A 144 -5.87 -2.57 4.16
N ILE A 145 -6.34 -3.11 3.04
CA ILE A 145 -7.62 -3.82 2.98
C ILE A 145 -7.45 -5.25 2.46
N ARG A 146 -8.38 -6.13 2.84
CA ARG A 146 -8.62 -7.42 2.18
C ARG A 146 -10.08 -7.48 1.76
N HIS A 147 -10.33 -7.67 0.47
CA HIS A 147 -11.66 -7.87 -0.10
C HIS A 147 -11.72 -9.27 -0.73
N GLY A 148 -12.38 -10.21 -0.04
CA GLY A 148 -12.27 -11.64 -0.35
C GLY A 148 -10.81 -12.12 -0.26
N ASP A 149 -10.25 -12.54 -1.38
CA ASP A 149 -8.85 -12.98 -1.51
C ASP A 149 -7.90 -11.86 -1.96
N THR A 150 -8.42 -10.68 -2.32
CA THR A 150 -7.62 -9.57 -2.82
C THR A 150 -7.13 -8.70 -1.67
N VAL A 151 -5.81 -8.56 -1.52
CA VAL A 151 -5.19 -7.60 -0.60
C VAL A 151 -4.75 -6.36 -1.38
N VAL A 152 -5.09 -5.18 -0.88
CA VAL A 152 -4.69 -3.90 -1.46
C VAL A 152 -4.04 -3.03 -0.39
N THR A 153 -2.85 -2.51 -0.71
CA THR A 153 -2.08 -1.56 0.09
C THR A 153 -1.93 -0.25 -0.69
N GLU A 154 -1.40 0.79 -0.04
CA GLU A 154 -1.31 2.18 -0.56
C GLU A 154 -2.67 2.88 -0.61
N SER A 155 -2.82 3.98 0.14
CA SER A 155 -4.11 4.66 0.31
C SER A 155 -4.77 5.08 -1.00
N ALA A 156 -4.02 5.62 -1.97
CA ALA A 156 -4.56 5.99 -3.28
C ALA A 156 -5.06 4.78 -4.08
N ALA A 157 -4.30 3.68 -4.05
CA ALA A 157 -4.67 2.45 -4.73
C ALA A 157 -5.89 1.79 -4.08
N ILE A 158 -5.98 1.81 -2.74
CA ILE A 158 -7.17 1.38 -2.01
C ILE A 158 -8.38 2.21 -2.42
N CYS A 159 -8.27 3.54 -2.47
CA CYS A 159 -9.34 4.43 -2.92
C CYS A 159 -9.80 4.12 -4.35
N ALA A 160 -8.87 3.94 -5.29
CA ALA A 160 -9.19 3.59 -6.68
C ALA A 160 -9.84 2.21 -6.79
N TYR A 161 -9.27 1.21 -6.11
CA TYR A 161 -9.79 -0.16 -6.08
C TYR A 161 -11.22 -0.20 -5.52
N LEU A 162 -11.47 0.48 -4.40
CA LEU A 162 -12.78 0.53 -3.77
C LEU A 162 -13.82 1.23 -4.65
N ALA A 163 -13.44 2.28 -5.38
CA ALA A 163 -14.35 2.92 -6.33
C ALA A 163 -14.72 1.99 -7.52
N ASP A 164 -13.79 1.12 -7.94
CA ASP A 164 -14.03 0.15 -9.02
C ASP A 164 -14.79 -1.10 -8.55
N ALA A 165 -14.54 -1.55 -7.32
CA ALA A 165 -15.19 -2.73 -6.73
C ALA A 165 -16.65 -2.48 -6.31
N PHE A 166 -17.02 -1.20 -6.11
CA PHE A 166 -18.36 -0.78 -5.69
C PHE A 166 -18.87 0.36 -6.60
N PRO A 167 -19.14 0.07 -7.89
CA PRO A 167 -19.48 1.08 -8.88
C PRO A 167 -20.80 1.82 -8.59
N GLU A 168 -21.70 1.24 -7.79
CA GLU A 168 -22.97 1.83 -7.38
C GLU A 168 -22.80 3.10 -6.53
N ALA A 169 -21.64 3.27 -5.90
CA ALA A 169 -21.31 4.48 -5.16
C ALA A 169 -20.86 5.65 -6.06
N GLU A 170 -20.64 5.39 -7.36
CA GLU A 170 -20.27 6.40 -8.37
C GLU A 170 -19.01 7.22 -8.00
N LEU A 171 -18.09 6.65 -7.22
CA LEU A 171 -16.87 7.32 -6.73
C LEU A 171 -15.70 7.31 -7.74
N ALA A 172 -15.91 6.82 -8.94
CA ALA A 172 -14.99 6.95 -10.06
C ALA A 172 -15.77 7.35 -11.33
N PRO A 173 -15.23 8.28 -12.14
CA PRO A 173 -15.81 8.56 -13.44
C PRO A 173 -15.84 7.31 -14.34
N PRO A 174 -16.67 7.30 -15.40
CA PRO A 174 -16.61 6.27 -16.43
C PRO A 174 -15.18 6.13 -16.96
N THR A 175 -14.74 4.92 -17.28
CA THR A 175 -13.34 4.63 -17.67
C THR A 175 -12.81 5.57 -18.76
N ALA A 176 -13.64 5.93 -19.74
CA ALA A 176 -13.30 6.84 -20.83
C ALA A 176 -12.98 8.29 -20.37
N ALA A 177 -13.38 8.68 -19.16
CA ALA A 177 -13.25 10.02 -18.60
C ALA A 177 -12.33 10.07 -17.35
N ARG A 178 -11.51 9.05 -17.09
CA ARG A 178 -10.67 8.97 -15.87
C ARG A 178 -9.34 9.73 -15.93
N GLY A 179 -9.08 10.51 -17.00
CA GLY A 179 -7.80 11.20 -17.18
C GLY A 179 -7.41 12.09 -15.99
N ASP A 180 -8.28 13.03 -15.61
CA ASP A 180 -8.04 13.89 -14.45
C ASP A 180 -8.13 13.14 -13.11
N TYR A 181 -9.04 12.17 -13.01
CA TYR A 181 -9.15 11.30 -11.82
C TYR A 181 -7.83 10.59 -11.50
N TYR A 182 -7.22 9.94 -12.48
CA TYR A 182 -5.92 9.29 -12.31
C TYR A 182 -4.81 10.30 -12.09
N ARG A 183 -4.79 11.41 -12.85
CA ARG A 183 -3.79 12.46 -12.68
C ARG A 183 -3.71 12.89 -11.22
N TRP A 184 -4.84 13.19 -10.59
CA TRP A 184 -4.85 13.72 -9.23
C TRP A 184 -4.57 12.67 -8.15
N LEU A 185 -5.05 11.43 -8.32
CA LEU A 185 -4.70 10.34 -7.42
C LEU A 185 -3.17 10.08 -7.39
N PHE A 186 -2.55 9.96 -8.57
CA PHE A 186 -1.14 9.63 -8.67
C PHE A 186 -0.22 10.84 -8.43
N LEU A 187 -0.67 12.06 -8.74
CA LEU A 187 0.06 13.29 -8.34
C LEU A 187 0.10 13.41 -6.82
N ALA A 188 -1.00 13.11 -6.14
CA ALA A 188 -1.02 13.13 -4.67
C ALA A 188 -0.13 12.02 -4.07
N ALA A 189 -0.23 10.79 -4.57
CA ALA A 189 0.49 9.64 -4.01
C ALA A 189 2.00 9.67 -4.26
N GLY A 190 2.44 10.33 -5.32
CA GLY A 190 3.87 10.45 -5.65
C GLY A 190 4.39 11.86 -5.33
N PRO A 191 4.27 12.81 -6.28
CA PRO A 191 4.78 14.17 -6.15
C PRO A 191 4.41 14.88 -4.83
N LEU A 192 3.13 14.91 -4.45
CA LEU A 192 2.68 15.70 -3.28
C LEU A 192 3.22 15.14 -1.96
N GLU A 193 3.06 13.83 -1.72
CA GLU A 193 3.63 13.17 -0.55
C GLU A 193 5.16 13.35 -0.49
N SER A 194 5.85 13.25 -1.63
CA SER A 194 7.31 13.42 -1.68
C SER A 194 7.74 14.86 -1.36
N ALA A 195 7.11 15.87 -1.98
CA ALA A 195 7.48 17.27 -1.77
C ALA A 195 7.16 17.72 -0.34
N THR A 196 5.99 17.32 0.19
CA THR A 196 5.61 17.65 1.57
C THR A 196 6.54 16.98 2.58
N ALA A 197 6.94 15.72 2.36
CA ALA A 197 7.90 15.03 3.22
C ALA A 197 9.29 15.68 3.19
N LEU A 198 9.79 16.06 2.00
CA LEU A 198 11.07 16.77 1.90
C LEU A 198 11.03 18.11 2.63
N ASN A 199 9.97 18.90 2.43
CA ASN A 199 9.78 20.18 3.10
C ASN A 199 9.69 20.04 4.63
N ASP A 200 8.93 19.05 5.12
CA ASP A 200 8.81 18.76 6.56
C ASP A 200 10.16 18.36 7.19
N LEU A 201 10.99 17.63 6.44
CA LEU A 201 12.36 17.30 6.84
C LEU A 201 13.36 18.46 6.69
N GLY A 202 12.91 19.64 6.25
CA GLY A 202 13.76 20.82 6.00
C GLY A 202 14.69 20.68 4.80
N VAL A 203 14.41 19.72 3.91
CA VAL A 203 15.18 19.49 2.68
C VAL A 203 14.62 20.39 1.58
N VAL A 204 15.33 21.46 1.25
CA VAL A 204 15.01 22.36 0.15
C VAL A 204 15.94 22.05 -1.03
N PRO A 205 15.45 21.42 -2.11
CA PRO A 205 16.26 21.11 -3.27
C PRO A 205 16.78 22.36 -3.98
N THR A 206 18.00 22.32 -4.53
CA THR A 206 18.45 23.35 -5.49
C THR A 206 17.64 23.27 -6.79
N PRO A 207 17.63 24.31 -7.64
CA PRO A 207 16.93 24.27 -8.93
C PRO A 207 17.33 23.06 -9.80
N GLU A 208 18.62 22.69 -9.83
CA GLU A 208 19.11 21.52 -10.57
C GLU A 208 18.63 20.20 -9.95
N GLN A 209 18.50 20.14 -8.62
CA GLN A 209 17.94 18.96 -7.94
C GLN A 209 16.44 18.85 -8.21
N ALA A 210 15.70 19.96 -8.15
CA ALA A 210 14.26 20.00 -8.43
C ALA A 210 13.94 19.50 -9.85
N GLN A 211 14.77 19.80 -10.85
CA GLN A 211 14.63 19.27 -12.21
C GLN A 211 14.74 17.73 -12.30
N ARG A 212 15.42 17.10 -11.34
CA ARG A 212 15.65 15.65 -11.29
C ARG A 212 14.67 14.93 -10.37
N LEU A 213 14.09 15.64 -9.41
CA LEU A 213 13.08 15.11 -8.51
C LEU A 213 11.73 15.07 -9.23
N GLY A 214 11.09 13.91 -9.26
CA GLY A 214 9.76 13.75 -9.88
C GLY A 214 8.67 14.61 -9.22
N CYS A 215 8.90 15.09 -8.00
CA CYS A 215 8.02 16.02 -7.28
C CYS A 215 8.28 17.50 -7.58
N GLY A 216 9.37 17.83 -8.28
CA GLY A 216 9.82 19.22 -8.45
C GLY A 216 10.17 19.86 -7.11
N ASP A 217 9.92 21.17 -7.01
CA ASP A 217 9.97 21.90 -5.75
C ASP A 217 8.60 21.99 -5.07
N TYR A 218 8.63 22.19 -3.75
CA TYR A 218 7.44 22.25 -2.91
C TYR A 218 6.45 23.35 -3.31
N TRP A 219 6.93 24.56 -3.63
CA TRP A 219 6.05 25.69 -3.90
C TRP A 219 5.37 25.58 -5.26
N THR A 220 6.07 25.09 -6.29
CA THR A 220 5.44 24.79 -7.59
C THR A 220 4.30 23.78 -7.43
N LEU A 221 4.46 22.78 -6.56
CA LEU A 221 3.41 21.83 -6.29
C LEU A 221 2.22 22.47 -5.56
N VAL A 222 2.49 23.26 -4.51
CA VAL A 222 1.45 24.02 -3.79
C VAL A 222 0.66 24.91 -4.75
N GLU A 223 1.32 25.66 -5.64
CA GLU A 223 0.67 26.51 -6.63
C GLU A 223 -0.15 25.70 -7.64
N THR A 224 0.39 24.56 -8.10
CA THR A 224 -0.32 23.65 -9.01
C THR A 224 -1.59 23.12 -8.37
N LEU A 225 -1.51 22.71 -7.10
CA LEU A 225 -2.66 22.19 -6.35
C LEU A 225 -3.68 23.29 -6.05
N ALA A 226 -3.24 24.50 -5.69
CA ALA A 226 -4.13 25.62 -5.43
C ALA A 226 -4.90 26.03 -6.70
N GLY A 227 -4.21 26.14 -7.83
CA GLY A 227 -4.85 26.40 -9.12
C GLY A 227 -5.84 25.31 -9.53
N ALA A 228 -5.60 24.05 -9.13
CA ALA A 228 -6.48 22.94 -9.46
C ALA A 228 -7.82 22.93 -8.72
N VAL A 229 -7.84 23.45 -7.49
CA VAL A 229 -9.04 23.51 -6.64
C VAL A 229 -9.68 24.90 -6.59
N ALA A 230 -9.01 25.93 -7.14
CA ALA A 230 -9.50 27.29 -7.18
C ALA A 230 -10.88 27.38 -7.85
N GLY A 231 -11.91 27.74 -7.06
CA GLY A 231 -13.28 27.89 -7.54
C GLY A 231 -13.96 26.59 -7.98
N ARG A 232 -13.40 25.42 -7.66
CA ARG A 232 -13.95 24.12 -8.05
C ARG A 232 -14.40 23.32 -6.82
N PRO A 233 -15.60 22.70 -6.87
CA PRO A 233 -16.07 21.86 -5.77
C PRO A 233 -15.34 20.51 -5.71
N PHE A 234 -14.90 19.99 -6.86
CA PHE A 234 -14.23 18.69 -6.99
C PHE A 234 -13.02 18.78 -7.90
N ILE A 235 -11.97 18.02 -7.59
CA ILE A 235 -10.67 18.16 -8.24
C ILE A 235 -10.63 17.50 -9.62
N ALA A 236 -11.37 16.41 -9.78
CA ALA A 236 -11.31 15.54 -10.95
C ALA A 236 -12.48 15.72 -11.96
N GLY A 237 -13.37 16.69 -11.74
CA GLY A 237 -14.52 16.91 -12.63
C GLY A 237 -15.66 17.67 -11.94
N ASP A 238 -16.88 17.36 -12.34
CA ASP A 238 -18.11 18.00 -11.84
C ASP A 238 -18.80 17.20 -10.73
N ALA A 239 -18.31 15.99 -10.42
CA ALA A 239 -18.84 15.11 -9.40
C ALA A 239 -17.76 14.72 -8.38
N PHE A 240 -18.19 14.49 -7.14
CA PHE A 240 -17.34 13.97 -6.06
C PHE A 240 -16.84 12.57 -6.42
N SER A 241 -15.58 12.29 -6.12
CA SER A 241 -14.93 11.01 -6.43
C SER A 241 -13.91 10.61 -5.37
N ALA A 242 -13.36 9.41 -5.49
CA ALA A 242 -12.25 8.95 -4.66
C ALA A 242 -10.99 9.83 -4.78
N ALA A 243 -10.84 10.60 -5.87
CA ALA A 243 -9.78 11.61 -5.97
C ALA A 243 -9.98 12.73 -4.94
N ASP A 244 -11.22 13.15 -4.68
CA ASP A 244 -11.54 14.15 -3.66
C ASP A 244 -11.34 13.60 -2.24
N VAL A 245 -11.65 12.31 -2.01
CA VAL A 245 -11.33 11.65 -0.74
C VAL A 245 -9.82 11.71 -0.48
N TYR A 246 -9.01 11.33 -1.46
CA TYR A 246 -7.56 11.23 -1.28
C TYR A 246 -6.86 12.60 -1.25
N VAL A 247 -7.13 13.47 -2.23
CA VAL A 247 -6.52 14.80 -2.32
C VAL A 247 -7.09 15.75 -1.28
N GLY A 248 -8.40 15.72 -1.05
CA GLY A 248 -9.06 16.49 0.00
C GLY A 248 -8.48 16.16 1.37
N SER A 249 -8.22 14.89 1.67
CA SER A 249 -7.55 14.50 2.92
C SER A 249 -6.14 15.09 3.04
N HIS A 250 -5.35 15.08 1.96
CA HIS A 250 -4.02 15.71 1.95
C HIS A 250 -4.09 17.20 2.21
N ILE A 251 -5.06 17.91 1.60
CA ILE A 251 -5.26 19.34 1.81
C ILE A 251 -5.71 19.62 3.25
N GLY A 252 -6.75 18.92 3.73
CA GLY A 252 -7.32 19.13 5.07
C GLY A 252 -6.31 18.86 6.18
N TRP A 253 -5.67 17.68 6.14
CA TRP A 253 -4.67 17.30 7.14
C TRP A 253 -3.38 18.09 6.97
N GLY A 254 -2.98 18.39 5.74
CA GLY A 254 -1.79 19.19 5.48
C GLY A 254 -1.90 20.59 6.09
N MET A 255 -3.07 21.24 5.97
CA MET A 255 -3.34 22.50 6.67
C MET A 255 -3.41 22.35 8.19
N GLN A 256 -3.90 21.22 8.70
CA GLN A 256 -3.99 20.95 10.14
C GLN A 256 -2.63 20.73 10.79
N PHE A 257 -1.73 19.99 10.12
CA PHE A 257 -0.39 19.66 10.62
C PHE A 257 0.70 20.64 10.16
N GLY A 258 0.38 21.57 9.27
CA GLY A 258 1.30 22.58 8.76
C GLY A 258 2.23 22.10 7.62
N THR A 259 1.98 20.91 7.06
CA THR A 259 2.73 20.40 5.90
C THR A 259 2.25 20.99 4.58
N LEU A 260 1.10 21.67 4.58
CA LEU A 260 0.63 22.56 3.52
C LEU A 260 0.25 23.92 4.12
N PRO A 261 0.48 25.04 3.40
CA PRO A 261 0.08 26.34 3.89
C PRO A 261 -1.44 26.47 3.90
N ARG A 262 -1.98 27.29 4.80
CA ARG A 262 -3.38 27.71 4.71
C ARG A 262 -3.53 28.71 3.56
N ARG A 263 -4.42 28.39 2.62
CA ARG A 263 -4.73 29.22 1.46
C ARG A 263 -6.25 29.30 1.28
N PRO A 264 -6.78 30.42 0.76
CA PRO A 264 -8.23 30.55 0.52
C PRO A 264 -8.79 29.44 -0.37
N GLU A 265 -8.04 29.00 -1.39
CA GLU A 265 -8.47 27.94 -2.31
C GLU A 265 -8.56 26.58 -1.61
N PHE A 266 -7.61 26.28 -0.73
CA PHE A 266 -7.58 25.06 0.06
C PHE A 266 -8.65 25.05 1.15
N GLU A 267 -8.83 26.17 1.84
CA GLU A 267 -9.87 26.32 2.87
C GLU A 267 -11.26 26.18 2.26
N ALA A 268 -11.52 26.82 1.11
CA ALA A 268 -12.81 26.72 0.41
C ALA A 268 -13.08 25.29 -0.08
N TYR A 269 -12.08 24.64 -0.71
CA TYR A 269 -12.21 23.27 -1.19
C TYR A 269 -12.45 22.29 -0.04
N TRP A 270 -11.63 22.35 1.02
CA TRP A 270 -11.76 21.47 2.18
C TRP A 270 -13.07 21.70 2.95
N ALA A 271 -13.54 22.94 3.09
CA ALA A 271 -14.79 23.23 3.80
C ALA A 271 -15.98 22.49 3.18
N GLY A 272 -16.07 22.43 1.85
CA GLY A 272 -17.12 21.68 1.16
C GLY A 272 -17.05 20.18 1.43
N LEU A 273 -15.83 19.62 1.46
CA LEU A 273 -15.61 18.19 1.70
C LEU A 273 -15.82 17.79 3.17
N ALA A 274 -15.42 18.66 4.11
CA ALA A 274 -15.54 18.42 5.55
C ALA A 274 -17.00 18.35 6.03
N GLU A 275 -17.94 18.96 5.32
CA GLU A 275 -19.38 18.91 5.66
C GLU A 275 -20.06 17.61 5.19
N ARG A 276 -19.39 16.78 4.40
CA ARG A 276 -19.97 15.52 3.91
C ARG A 276 -20.30 14.59 5.09
N PRO A 277 -21.49 13.97 5.13
CA PRO A 277 -21.89 13.11 6.26
C PRO A 277 -20.91 11.97 6.55
N ALA A 278 -20.36 11.34 5.52
CA ALA A 278 -19.36 10.27 5.66
C ALA A 278 -18.04 10.77 6.26
N GLN A 279 -17.57 11.96 5.83
CA GLN A 279 -16.40 12.60 6.42
C GLN A 279 -16.64 12.85 7.91
N ARG A 280 -17.80 13.40 8.27
CA ARG A 280 -18.11 13.75 9.67
C ARG A 280 -18.16 12.53 10.58
N ARG A 281 -18.69 11.39 10.09
CA ARG A 281 -18.65 10.11 10.81
C ARG A 281 -17.22 9.63 11.03
N CYS A 282 -16.38 9.69 10.00
CA CYS A 282 -14.96 9.36 10.10
C CYS A 282 -14.23 10.27 11.12
N ALA A 283 -14.43 11.58 11.05
CA ALA A 283 -13.82 12.55 11.96
C ALA A 283 -14.24 12.31 13.42
N ALA A 284 -15.53 12.03 13.67
CA ALA A 284 -16.03 11.71 15.01
C ALA A 284 -15.39 10.43 15.57
N PHE A 285 -15.20 9.40 14.74
CA PHE A 285 -14.50 8.18 15.15
C PHE A 285 -13.04 8.44 15.53
N ILE A 286 -12.32 9.24 14.74
CA ILE A 286 -10.92 9.58 15.01
C ILE A 286 -10.80 10.38 16.31
N GLU A 287 -11.68 11.36 16.53
CA GLU A 287 -11.67 12.16 17.76
C GLU A 287 -11.98 11.30 18.99
N GLN A 288 -12.95 10.39 18.90
CA GLN A 288 -13.24 9.46 19.98
C GLN A 288 -12.02 8.60 20.33
N ALA A 289 -11.32 8.08 19.32
CA ALA A 289 -10.10 7.30 19.52
C ALA A 289 -8.96 8.12 20.14
N ARG A 290 -8.88 9.42 19.85
CA ARG A 290 -7.91 10.35 20.46
C ARG A 290 -8.18 10.60 21.95
N ILE A 291 -9.44 10.57 22.36
CA ILE A 291 -9.84 10.77 23.76
C ILE A 291 -9.62 9.51 24.60
N THR A 292 -9.78 8.31 24.01
CA THR A 292 -9.74 7.05 24.75
C THR A 292 -8.42 6.28 24.66
N GLY A 293 -7.50 6.68 23.77
CA GLY A 293 -6.18 6.08 23.58
C GLY A 293 -5.08 6.86 24.28
#